data_AF-A0A536WES5-F1
#
_entry.id   AF-A0A536WES5-F1
#
_cell.length_a   1.000
_cell.length_b   1.000
_cell.length_c   1.000
_cell.angle_alpha   90.00
_cell.angle_beta   90.00
_cell.angle_gamma   90.00
#
_symmetry.space_group_name_H-M   'P 1'
#
loop_
_entity.id
_entity.type
_entity.pdbx_description
1 polymer ?
#
loop_
_entity_poly.entity_id
_entity_poly.type
_entity_poly.pdbx_seq_one_letter_code
_entity_poly.pdbx_strand_id
1 'polypeptide(L)' 'ITAMKYGIGLNKILGTIHIYPTLAEGNKYAAGNWKRAHAPQRLLRWAEKFHAWRRG' A
#
# COMPACT_ATOMS: atom_id res chain seq x y z
N ILE A 1 3.23 -7.49 -16.73
CA ILE A 1 4.44 -7.24 -17.54
C ILE A 1 4.77 -5.75 -17.65
N THR A 2 3.83 -4.87 -18.00
CA THR A 2 4.05 -3.40 -18.11
C THR A 2 4.78 -2.79 -16.92
N ALA A 3 4.33 -3.09 -15.69
CA ALA A 3 4.98 -2.55 -14.49
C ALA A 3 6.45 -2.98 -14.37
N MET A 4 6.77 -4.23 -14.71
CA MET A 4 8.14 -4.74 -14.68
C MET A 4 8.98 -4.09 -15.79
N LYS A 5 8.43 -3.98 -17.00
CA LYS A 5 9.13 -3.43 -18.18
C LYS A 5 9.50 -1.95 -17.98
N TYR A 6 8.65 -1.18 -17.33
CA TYR A 6 8.84 0.27 -17.13
C TYR A 6 9.21 0.64 -15.69
N GLY A 7 9.56 -0.33 -14.84
CA GLY A 7 9.97 -0.07 -13.45
C GLY A 7 8.90 0.64 -12.61
N ILE A 8 7.61 0.38 -12.85
CA ILE A 8 6.52 0.99 -12.09
C ILE A 8 6.47 0.36 -10.70
N GLY A 9 6.78 1.16 -9.68
CA GLY A 9 6.75 0.73 -8.29
C GLY A 9 5.35 0.42 -7.74
N LEU A 10 5.28 -0.41 -6.71
CA LEU A 10 4.04 -0.87 -6.08
C LEU A 10 3.17 0.29 -5.55
N ASN A 11 3.77 1.40 -5.11
CA ASN A 11 3.00 2.58 -4.68
C ASN A 11 2.20 3.20 -5.84
N LYS A 12 2.77 3.22 -7.06
CA LYS A 12 2.09 3.73 -8.25
C LYS A 12 1.00 2.78 -8.72
N ILE A 13 1.25 1.46 -8.65
CA ILE A 13 0.21 0.45 -8.89
C ILE A 13 -0.93 0.63 -7.89
N LEU A 14 -0.66 0.70 -6.59
CA LEU A 14 -1.66 0.85 -5.54
C LEU A 14 -2.55 2.10 -5.72
N GLY A 15 -1.97 3.21 -6.18
CA GLY A 15 -2.68 4.47 -6.43
C GLY A 15 -3.40 4.57 -7.78
N THR A 16 -3.25 3.58 -8.67
CA THR A 16 -3.90 3.60 -9.98
C THR A 16 -5.37 3.15 -9.87
N ILE A 17 -6.27 3.79 -10.62
CA ILE A 17 -7.66 3.34 -10.76
C ILE A 17 -7.67 2.11 -11.65
N HIS A 18 -8.17 0.99 -11.13
CA HIS A 18 -8.27 -0.27 -11.87
C HIS A 18 -9.69 -0.40 -12.42
N ILE A 19 -9.80 -0.98 -13.61
CA ILE A 19 -11.08 -1.23 -14.27
C ILE A 19 -11.85 -2.26 -13.44
N TYR A 20 -13.11 -1.96 -13.14
CA TYR A 20 -14.04 -2.81 -12.39
C TYR A 20 -15.23 -3.22 -13.26
N PRO A 21 -15.76 -4.45 -13.14
CA PRO A 21 -15.23 -5.58 -12.38
C PRO A 21 -14.27 -6.43 -13.24
N THR A 22 -12.97 -6.44 -12.95
CA THR A 22 -11.99 -7.25 -13.72
C THR A 22 -10.87 -7.83 -12.85
N LEU A 23 -10.20 -8.88 -13.35
CA LEU A 23 -9.02 -9.45 -12.69
C LEU A 23 -7.84 -8.47 -12.57
N ALA A 24 -7.86 -7.35 -13.30
CA ALA A 24 -6.80 -6.34 -13.21
C ALA A 24 -6.70 -5.75 -11.79
N GLU A 25 -7.80 -5.69 -11.05
CA GLU A 25 -7.86 -5.23 -9.66
C GLU A 25 -6.97 -6.06 -8.72
N GLY A 26 -6.67 -7.32 -9.09
CA GLY A 26 -5.70 -8.18 -8.41
C GLY A 26 -4.35 -7.51 -8.20
N ASN A 27 -3.88 -6.68 -9.14
CA ASN A 27 -2.62 -5.96 -9.01
C ASN A 27 -2.65 -4.93 -7.87
N LYS A 28 -3.79 -4.26 -7.67
CA LYS A 28 -4.00 -3.34 -6.53
C LYS A 28 -3.94 -4.09 -5.21
N TYR A 29 -4.61 -5.24 -5.13
CA TYR A 29 -4.61 -6.08 -3.91
C TYR A 29 -3.21 -6.62 -3.60
N ALA A 30 -2.48 -7.10 -4.59
CA ALA A 30 -1.10 -7.56 -4.42
C ALA A 30 -0.19 -6.44 -3.92
N ALA A 31 -0.24 -5.25 -4.54
CA ALA A 31 0.54 -4.09 -4.10
C ALA A 31 0.17 -3.64 -2.66
N GLY A 32 -1.12 -3.68 -2.32
CA GLY A 32 -1.63 -3.34 -0.99
C GLY A 32 -1.17 -4.32 0.09
N ASN A 33 -1.27 -5.61 -0.18
CA ASN A 33 -0.81 -6.66 0.74
C ASN A 33 0.69 -6.58 0.98
N TRP A 34 1.48 -6.37 -0.08
CA TRP A 34 2.92 -6.15 0.06
C TRP A 34 3.23 -4.93 0.93
N LYS A 35 2.57 -3.78 0.67
CA LYS A 35 2.79 -2.55 1.46
C LYS A 35 2.44 -2.73 2.94
N ARG A 36 1.35 -3.46 3.23
CA ARG A 36 0.96 -3.78 4.62
C ARG A 36 1.99 -4.68 5.31
N ALA A 37 2.47 -5.71 4.62
CA ALA A 37 3.46 -6.64 5.16
C ALA A 37 4.83 -5.98 5.43
N HIS A 38 5.20 -4.96 4.65
CA HIS A 38 6.48 -4.27 4.76
C HIS A 38 6.39 -2.93 5.49
N ALA A 39 5.26 -2.64 6.15
CA ALA A 39 5.11 -1.41 6.92
C ALA A 39 6.01 -1.45 8.19
N PRO A 40 6.71 -0.36 8.52
CA PRO A 40 7.63 -0.32 9.66
C PRO A 40 6.88 -0.32 11.00
N GLN A 41 6.73 -1.49 11.61
CA GLN A 41 5.92 -1.70 12.83
C GLN A 41 6.38 -0.85 14.02
N ARG A 42 7.69 -0.63 14.18
CA ARG A 42 8.22 0.21 15.26
C ARG A 42 7.74 1.66 15.15
N LEU A 43 7.78 2.21 13.95
CA LEU A 43 7.34 3.59 13.70
C LEU A 43 5.82 3.71 13.89
N LEU A 44 5.06 2.71 13.43
CA LEU A 44 3.61 2.68 13.64
C LEU A 44 3.24 2.65 15.14
N ARG A 45 3.98 1.91 15.96
CA ARG A 45 3.79 1.94 17.42
C ARG A 45 4.08 3.31 18.04
N TRP A 46 5.09 4.02 17.56
CA TRP A 46 5.36 5.40 18.01
C TRP A 46 4.26 6.36 17.58
N ALA A 47 3.81 6.25 16.33
CA ALA A 47 2.70 7.06 15.81
C ALA A 47 1.41 6.81 16.62
N GLU A 48 1.10 5.55 16.95
CA GLU A 48 -0.02 5.19 17.82
C GLU A 48 0.08 5.88 19.18
N LYS A 49 1.23 5.78 19.87
CA LYS A 49 1.46 6.44 21.16
C LYS A 49 1.30 7.95 21.08
N PHE A 50 1.85 8.58 20.05
CA PHE A 50 1.72 10.02 19.82
C PHE A 50 0.26 10.44 19.60
N HIS A 51 -0.48 9.70 18.77
CA HIS A 51 -1.90 9.98 18.54
C HIS A 51 -2.77 9.70 19.76
N ALA A 52 -2.42 8.72 20.60
CA ALA A 52 -3.07 8.48 21.88
C ALA A 52 -2.85 9.67 22.83
N TRP A 53 -1.61 10.13 22.98
CA TRP A 53 -1.28 11.31 23.79
C TRP A 53 -1.98 12.59 23.31
N ARG A 54 -2.11 12.81 21.99
CA ARG A 54 -2.76 14.01 21.44
C ARG A 54 -4.29 14.03 21.61
N ARG A 55 -4.92 12.85 21.76
CA ARG A 55 -6.37 12.70 21.90
C ARG A 55 -6.82 12.63 23.36
N GLY A 56 -5.90 12.35 24.29
CA GLY A 56 -6.11 12.48 25.73
C GLY A 56 -5.78 13.89 26.19
#